data_AF-A0A7W1PFG7-F1
#
_entry.id   AF-A0A7W1PFG7-F1
#
_cell.length_a   1.000
_cell.length_b   1.000
_cell.length_c   1.000
_cell.angle_alpha   90.00
_cell.angle_beta   90.00
_cell.angle_gamma   90.00
#
_symmetry.space_group_name_H-M   'P 1'
#
loop_
_entity.id
_entity.type
_entity.pdbx_description
1 polymer ?
#
loop_
_entity_poly.entity_id
_entity_poly.type
_entity_poly.pdbx_seq_one_letter_code
_entity_poly.pdbx_strand_id
1 'polypeptide(L)'
;MRPTDVVSVFAPPLLTSGVEWMVAGGVAAIVYGEPRFTQDVDIVAALHPSNASAFAGLFPDSDFYRFRFQGASERHLRDVRAMLRVLGDTVDVAALQHEADVMGLSAQWEEMERLGE
;
A
#
# COMPACT_ATOMS: atom_id res chain seq x y z
N MET A 1 15.11 -2.42 19.08
CA MET A 1 14.04 -1.56 18.53
C MET A 1 13.87 -1.94 17.07
N ARG A 2 12.64 -2.12 16.57
CA ARG A 2 12.44 -2.35 15.13
C ARG A 2 12.79 -1.04 14.39
N PRO A 3 13.50 -1.10 13.25
CA PRO A 3 13.71 0.08 12.42
C PRO A 3 12.36 0.72 12.07
N THR A 4 12.28 2.04 12.14
CA THR A 4 11.06 2.80 11.82
C THR A 4 11.05 3.28 10.37
N ASP A 5 12.16 3.17 9.64
CA ASP A 5 12.19 3.47 8.22
C ASP A 5 11.66 2.28 7.42
N VAL A 6 10.77 2.57 6.47
CA VAL A 6 10.09 1.54 5.68
C VAL A 6 11.08 0.68 4.88
N VAL A 7 12.19 1.25 4.39
CA VAL A 7 13.18 0.52 3.59
C VAL A 7 13.87 -0.58 4.41
N SER A 8 14.30 -0.29 5.63
CA SER A 8 14.98 -1.28 6.48
C SER A 8 14.07 -2.39 6.98
N VAL A 9 12.75 -2.21 6.93
CA VAL A 9 11.78 -3.29 7.21
C VAL A 9 11.71 -4.29 6.06
N PHE A 10 11.70 -3.82 4.81
CA PHE A 10 11.45 -4.67 3.64
C PHE A 10 12.73 -5.15 2.92
N ALA A 11 13.82 -4.38 2.93
CA ALA A 11 15.03 -4.70 2.17
C ALA A 11 15.75 -5.99 2.66
N PRO A 12 15.91 -6.26 3.98
CA PRO A 12 16.70 -7.42 4.41
C PRO A 12 16.14 -8.78 3.95
N PRO A 13 14.82 -9.07 4.06
CA PRO A 13 14.25 -10.31 3.50
C PRO A 13 14.38 -10.40 1.96
N LEU A 14 14.31 -9.28 1.25
CA LEU A 14 14.45 -9.24 -0.21
C LEU A 14 15.89 -9.55 -0.64
N LEU A 15 16.90 -9.00 0.05
CA LEU A 15 18.31 -9.25 -0.24
C LEU A 15 18.70 -10.72 -0.10
N THR A 16 18.09 -11.45 0.84
CA THR A 16 18.39 -12.87 1.07
C THR A 16 17.56 -13.81 0.18
N SER A 17 16.57 -13.29 -0.55
CA SER A 17 15.66 -14.09 -1.36
C SER A 17 16.24 -14.62 -2.67
N GLY A 18 17.30 -13.98 -3.18
CA GLY A 18 17.85 -14.25 -4.51
C GLY A 18 16.95 -13.83 -5.69
N VAL A 19 15.80 -13.20 -5.42
CA VAL A 19 14.93 -12.59 -6.45
C VAL A 19 15.52 -11.24 -6.84
N GLU A 20 15.51 -10.91 -8.13
CA GLU A 20 15.87 -9.57 -8.59
C GLU A 20 14.75 -8.59 -8.23
N TRP A 21 15.09 -7.46 -7.61
CA TRP A 21 14.13 -6.48 -7.15
C TRP A 21 14.71 -5.07 -7.18
N MET A 22 13.82 -4.07 -7.16
CA MET A 22 14.19 -2.67 -6.99
C MET A 22 13.13 -1.91 -6.19
N VAL A 23 13.57 -0.83 -5.53
CA VAL A 23 12.67 0.17 -4.96
C VAL A 23 12.13 1.06 -6.08
N ALA A 24 10.84 1.33 -6.04
CA ALA A 24 10.15 2.23 -6.97
C ALA A 24 9.39 3.33 -6.20
N GLY A 25 8.58 4.10 -6.93
CA GLY A 25 7.63 5.04 -6.35
C GLY A 25 8.28 6.17 -5.54
N GLY A 26 7.62 6.56 -4.45
CA GLY A 26 8.00 7.73 -3.65
C GLY A 26 9.40 7.66 -3.06
N VAL A 27 9.80 6.49 -2.56
CA VAL A 27 11.15 6.28 -2.00
C VAL A 27 12.22 6.43 -3.08
N ALA A 28 12.00 5.87 -4.28
CA ALA A 28 12.94 6.04 -5.38
C ALA A 28 13.07 7.52 -5.81
N ALA A 29 11.96 8.26 -5.89
CA ALA A 29 11.97 9.68 -6.23
C ALA A 29 12.81 10.51 -5.24
N ILE A 30 12.71 10.22 -3.94
CA ILE A 30 13.53 10.87 -2.90
C ILE A 30 15.02 10.61 -3.14
N VAL A 31 15.41 9.38 -3.47
CA VAL A 31 16.81 9.02 -3.76
C VAL A 31 17.35 9.77 -4.98
N TYR A 32 16.52 10.00 -5.99
CA TYR A 32 16.89 10.77 -7.18
C TYR A 32 16.75 12.30 -7.02
N GLY A 33 16.43 12.78 -5.81
CA GLY A 33 16.47 14.20 -5.45
C GLY A 33 15.14 14.95 -5.53
N GLU A 34 14.02 14.25 -5.69
CA GLU A 34 12.69 14.86 -5.60
C GLU A 34 12.18 14.86 -4.14
N PRO A 35 11.97 16.03 -3.51
CA PRO A 35 11.41 16.09 -2.17
C PRO A 35 9.97 15.57 -2.19
N ARG A 36 9.71 14.49 -1.45
CA ARG A 36 8.37 13.91 -1.33
C ARG A 36 8.15 13.37 0.07
N PHE A 37 6.89 13.46 0.52
CA PHE A 37 6.44 12.69 1.67
C PHE A 37 5.84 11.37 1.17
N THR A 38 6.31 10.26 1.71
CA THR A 38 5.81 8.90 1.41
C THR A 38 5.85 8.11 2.72
N GLN A 39 4.80 7.34 3.00
CA GLN A 39 4.73 6.48 4.20
C GLN A 39 4.78 4.99 3.86
N ASP A 40 4.85 4.68 2.59
CA ASP A 40 4.91 3.35 2.00
C ASP A 40 6.21 3.17 1.20
N VAL A 41 6.44 1.94 0.74
CA VAL A 41 7.50 1.60 -0.20
C VAL A 41 6.93 0.74 -1.31
N ASP A 42 7.20 1.14 -2.54
CA ASP A 42 6.88 0.35 -3.72
C ASP A 42 8.07 -0.53 -4.08
N ILE A 43 7.83 -1.83 -4.26
CA ILE A 43 8.85 -2.80 -4.68
C ILE A 43 8.41 -3.45 -5.99
N VAL A 44 9.30 -3.43 -6.98
CA VAL A 44 9.17 -4.24 -8.20
C VAL A 44 10.07 -5.45 -8.04
N ALA A 45 9.53 -6.66 -8.20
CA ALA A 45 10.28 -7.90 -8.09
C ALA A 45 10.07 -8.79 -9.33
N ALA A 46 11.15 -9.35 -9.85
CA ALA A 46 11.13 -10.26 -10.99
C ALA A 46 10.78 -11.69 -10.54
N LEU A 47 9.48 -11.94 -10.40
CA LEU A 47 8.97 -13.23 -9.94
C LEU A 47 8.82 -14.23 -11.09
N HIS A 48 9.26 -15.46 -10.84
CA HIS A 48 8.97 -16.63 -11.67
C HIS A 48 7.95 -17.51 -10.93
N PRO A 49 7.04 -18.23 -11.61
CA PRO A 49 6.07 -19.10 -10.94
C PRO A 49 6.71 -20.08 -9.94
N SER A 50 7.95 -20.52 -10.17
CA SER A 50 8.68 -21.41 -9.27
C SER A 50 9.17 -20.76 -7.97
N ASN A 51 9.32 -19.43 -7.92
CA ASN A 51 9.81 -18.71 -6.75
C ASN A 51 8.76 -17.83 -6.07
N ALA A 52 7.60 -17.61 -6.69
CA ALA A 52 6.54 -16.74 -6.16
C ALA A 52 6.07 -17.14 -4.75
N SER A 53 5.90 -18.45 -4.48
CA SER A 53 5.49 -18.92 -3.15
C SER A 53 6.56 -18.71 -2.09
N ALA A 54 7.84 -18.88 -2.45
CA ALA A 54 8.97 -18.66 -1.53
C ALA A 54 9.12 -17.16 -1.23
N PHE A 55 8.99 -16.32 -2.25
CA PHE A 55 8.99 -14.86 -2.10
C PHE A 55 7.88 -14.37 -1.17
N ALA A 56 6.66 -14.90 -1.35
CA ALA A 56 5.55 -14.66 -0.44
C ALA A 56 5.87 -15.03 1.01
N GLY A 57 6.64 -16.11 1.22
CA GLY A 57 7.05 -16.57 2.55
C GLY A 57 8.06 -15.66 3.27
N LEU A 58 8.68 -14.70 2.59
CA LEU A 58 9.59 -13.72 3.20
C LEU A 58 8.86 -12.78 4.18
N PHE A 59 7.56 -12.61 4.00
CA PHE A 59 6.70 -11.74 4.78
C PHE A 59 5.58 -12.58 5.40
N PRO A 60 5.81 -13.21 6.56
CA PRO A 60 4.84 -14.11 7.17
C PRO A 60 3.62 -13.35 7.72
N ASP A 61 2.45 -13.99 7.68
CA ASP A 61 1.18 -13.41 8.15
C ASP A 61 1.20 -13.04 9.65
N SER A 62 2.15 -13.58 10.42
CA SER A 62 2.38 -13.22 11.83
C SER A 62 2.90 -11.80 12.01
N ASP A 63 3.64 -11.28 11.02
CA ASP A 63 4.32 -9.99 11.08
C ASP A 63 3.76 -8.98 10.07
N PHE A 64 3.16 -9.47 8.98
CA PHE A 64 2.68 -8.65 7.86
C PHE A 64 1.26 -9.02 7.47
N TYR A 65 0.41 -8.02 7.28
CA TYR A 65 -0.89 -8.24 6.65
C TYR A 65 -0.72 -8.53 5.16
N ARG A 66 -1.23 -9.68 4.70
CA ARG A 66 -1.18 -10.08 3.28
C ARG A 66 -2.57 -10.08 2.67
N PHE A 67 -2.82 -9.12 1.79
CA PHE A 67 -4.03 -9.09 0.98
C PHE A 67 -3.84 -9.94 -0.27
N ARG A 68 -4.67 -10.98 -0.47
CA ARG A 68 -4.71 -11.76 -1.72
C ARG A 68 -5.93 -11.38 -2.56
N PHE A 69 -5.90 -10.31 -3.36
CA PHE A 69 -6.99 -10.10 -4.34
C PHE A 69 -6.55 -9.46 -5.66
N GLN A 70 -7.08 -10.05 -6.75
CA GLN A 70 -7.08 -9.54 -8.13
C GLN A 70 -8.12 -8.41 -8.23
N GLY A 71 -7.66 -7.17 -8.46
CA GLY A 71 -8.54 -6.02 -8.74
C GLY A 71 -8.05 -4.74 -8.10
N ALA A 72 -7.29 -3.93 -8.84
CA ALA A 72 -6.69 -2.69 -8.36
C ALA A 72 -7.72 -1.65 -7.84
N SER A 73 -8.97 -1.70 -8.31
CA SER A 73 -10.03 -0.73 -7.93
C SER A 73 -10.54 -0.95 -6.51
N GLU A 74 -10.83 -2.19 -6.10
CA GLU A 74 -11.32 -2.45 -4.73
C GLU A 74 -10.25 -2.16 -3.67
N ARG A 75 -8.97 -2.37 -3.99
CA ARG A 75 -7.85 -2.10 -3.08
C ARG A 75 -7.81 -0.64 -2.67
N HIS A 76 -7.86 0.28 -3.63
CA HIS A 76 -7.81 1.70 -3.33
C HIS A 76 -8.97 2.14 -2.44
N LEU A 77 -10.16 1.57 -2.64
CA LEU A 77 -11.31 1.86 -1.79
C LEU A 77 -11.14 1.31 -0.37
N ARG A 78 -10.61 0.09 -0.21
CA ARG A 78 -10.30 -0.46 1.13
C ARG A 78 -9.21 0.35 1.85
N ASP A 79 -8.19 0.81 1.12
CA ASP A 79 -7.09 1.61 1.68
C ASP A 79 -7.60 3.00 2.12
N VAL A 80 -8.37 3.71 1.28
CA VAL A 80 -9.01 4.99 1.65
C VAL A 80 -9.91 4.79 2.87
N ARG A 81 -10.71 3.72 2.93
CA ARG A 81 -11.54 3.40 4.09
C ARG A 81 -10.72 3.20 5.36
N ALA A 82 -9.61 2.45 5.29
CA ALA A 82 -8.72 2.23 6.42
C ALA A 82 -8.09 3.55 6.89
N MET A 83 -7.67 4.40 5.97
CA MET A 83 -7.15 5.74 6.28
C MET A 83 -8.20 6.59 7.00
N LEU A 84 -9.44 6.67 6.49
CA LEU A 84 -10.52 7.43 7.13
C LEU A 84 -10.83 6.91 8.53
N ARG A 85 -10.76 5.58 8.77
CA ARG A 85 -10.93 4.99 10.10
C ARG A 85 -9.82 5.40 11.08
N VAL A 86 -8.57 5.44 10.62
CA VAL A 86 -7.42 5.81 11.45
C VAL A 86 -7.42 7.30 11.76
N LEU A 87 -7.74 8.13 10.75
CA LEU A 87 -7.72 9.58 10.87
C LEU A 87 -8.94 10.10 11.64
N GLY A 88 -10.08 9.40 11.60
CA GLY A 88 -11.28 9.73 12.38
C GLY A 88 -11.67 11.20 12.24
N ASP A 89 -11.86 11.88 13.37
CA ASP A 89 -12.31 13.28 13.43
C ASP A 89 -11.27 14.30 12.92
N THR A 90 -10.05 13.87 12.57
CA THR A 90 -9.02 14.76 11.99
C THR A 90 -9.27 15.06 10.52
N VAL A 91 -10.20 14.35 9.88
CA VAL A 91 -10.57 14.50 8.48
C VAL A 91 -12.04 14.86 8.36
N ASP A 92 -12.34 15.92 7.62
CA ASP A 92 -13.70 16.29 7.27
C ASP A 92 -14.23 15.36 6.16
N VAL A 93 -14.84 14.26 6.58
CA VAL A 93 -15.41 13.25 5.67
C VAL A 93 -16.55 13.83 4.83
N ALA A 94 -17.31 14.79 5.35
CA ALA A 94 -18.40 15.42 4.61
C ALA A 94 -17.87 16.30 3.46
N ALA A 95 -16.77 17.01 3.68
CA ALA A 95 -16.08 17.74 2.62
C ALA A 95 -15.51 16.78 1.55
N LEU A 96 -14.91 15.66 1.97
CA LEU A 96 -14.39 14.67 1.02
C LEU A 96 -15.49 14.01 0.19
N GLN A 97 -16.65 13.72 0.79
CA GLN A 97 -17.83 13.23 0.06
C GLN A 97 -18.29 14.26 -0.98
N HIS A 98 -18.38 15.53 -0.60
CA HIS A 98 -18.78 16.59 -1.51
C HIS A 98 -17.83 16.69 -2.72
N GLU A 99 -16.52 16.64 -2.49
CA GLU A 99 -15.53 16.64 -3.56
C GLU A 99 -15.62 15.39 -4.44
N ALA A 100 -15.85 14.21 -3.84
CA ALA A 100 -16.07 12.98 -4.60
C ALA A 100 -17.28 13.10 -5.54
N ASP A 101 -18.37 13.73 -5.08
CA ASP A 101 -19.55 14.00 -5.91
C ASP A 101 -19.25 14.97 -7.06
N VAL A 102 -18.52 16.06 -6.78
CA VAL A 102 -18.08 17.02 -7.81
C VAL A 102 -17.21 16.36 -8.87
N MET A 103 -16.38 15.39 -8.48
CA MET A 103 -15.50 14.64 -9.39
C MET A 103 -16.20 13.47 -10.11
N GLY A 104 -17.49 13.21 -9.83
CA GLY A 104 -18.23 12.09 -10.40
C GLY A 104 -17.79 10.71 -9.87
N LEU A 105 -17.28 10.67 -8.65
CA LEU A 105 -16.78 9.47 -7.97
C LEU A 105 -17.77 8.91 -6.93
N SER A 106 -19.03 9.32 -6.95
CA SER A 106 -20.04 8.90 -5.97
C SER A 106 -20.20 7.37 -5.89
N ALA A 107 -20.16 6.67 -7.02
CA ALA A 107 -20.27 5.20 -7.05
C ALA A 107 -19.09 4.52 -6.34
N GLN A 108 -17.88 5.07 -6.48
CA GLN A 108 -16.68 4.58 -5.79
C GLN A 108 -16.75 4.88 -4.29
N TRP A 109 -17.32 6.01 -3.90
CA TRP A 109 -17.54 6.33 -2.49
C TRP A 109 -18.53 5.37 -1.84
N GLU A 110 -19.68 5.14 -2.47
CA GLU A 110 -20.68 4.18 -2.00
C GLU A 110 -20.08 2.77 -1.86
N GLU A 111 -19.28 2.36 -2.85
CA GLU A 111 -18.57 1.08 -2.80
C GLU A 111 -17.54 1.03 -1.67
N MET A 112 -16.79 2.12 -1.43
CA MET A 112 -15.85 2.24 -0.30
C MET A 112 -16.56 2.09 1.05
N GLU A 113 -17.74 2.69 1.22
CA GLU A 113 -18.53 2.56 2.44
C GLU A 113 -19.05 1.13 2.65
N ARG A 114 -19.53 0.50 1.56
CA ARG A 114 -20.08 -0.86 1.55
C ARG A 114 -19.03 -1.94 1.87
N LEU A 115 -17.77 -1.72 1.50
CA LEU A 115 -16.65 -2.61 1.84
C LEU A 115 -16.33 -2.67 3.35
N GLY A 116 -17.11 -1.97 4.18
CA GLY A 116 -16.96 -1.91 5.64
C GLY A 116 -17.86 -2.83 6.47
N GLU A 117 -18.79 -3.59 5.86
CA GLU A 117 -19.60 -4.66 6.47
C GLU A 117 -18.93 -6.04 6.34
#